data_AF-A0A5B6VML0-F1
#
_entry.id   AF-A0A5B6VML0-F1
#
_cell.length_a   1.000
_cell.length_b   1.000
_cell.length_c   1.000
_cell.angle_alpha   90.00
_cell.angle_beta   90.00
_cell.angle_gamma   90.00
#
_symmetry.space_group_name_H-M   'P 1'
#
loop_
_entity.id
_entity.type
_entity.pdbx_description
1 polymer ?
#
loop_
_entity_poly.entity_id
_entity_poly.type
_entity_poly.pdbx_seq_one_letter_code
_entity_poly.pdbx_strand_id
1 'polypeptide(L)'
;MTLAFHAVVVPAPNPVVAKPKPAPKPKFTPTPATSSNPITIEQKMTTSWNTKGKTYYRYSTIVTNKSYKTLKDLKLSISKLYGPLWGLSKSGNSYGFPTWLNSLPAGKSIEFVYIHSTSPADVSVSSYNLA
;
A
#
# COMPACT_ATOMS: atom_id res chain seq x y z
N MET A 1 67.13 52.32 -54.53
CA MET A 1 67.18 52.89 -53.17
C MET A 1 65.74 52.96 -52.67
N THR A 2 65.41 52.21 -51.61
CA THR A 2 64.30 52.50 -50.66
C THR A 2 62.87 52.31 -51.18
N LEU A 3 61.91 51.65 -50.51
CA LEU A 3 61.86 50.76 -49.35
C LEU A 3 60.44 50.14 -49.37
N ALA A 4 60.33 48.86 -49.03
CA ALA A 4 59.06 48.13 -48.97
C ALA A 4 58.23 48.53 -47.74
N PHE A 5 56.91 48.71 -47.92
CA PHE A 5 55.94 48.69 -46.82
C PHE A 5 55.24 47.33 -46.82
N HIS A 6 55.53 46.48 -45.83
CA HIS A 6 54.68 45.33 -45.52
C HIS A 6 53.72 45.73 -44.41
N ALA A 7 52.42 45.66 -44.69
CA ALA A 7 51.36 45.90 -43.73
C ALA A 7 51.33 44.79 -42.66
N VAL A 8 51.21 45.19 -41.40
CA VAL A 8 51.03 44.29 -40.24
C VAL A 8 49.55 43.89 -40.17
N VAL A 9 49.26 42.60 -40.31
CA VAL A 9 47.92 42.04 -40.07
C VAL A 9 47.79 41.69 -38.59
N VAL A 10 46.85 42.32 -37.90
CA VAL A 10 46.50 42.05 -36.50
C VAL A 10 45.55 40.84 -36.44
N PRO A 11 45.76 39.83 -35.57
CA PRO A 11 44.83 38.71 -35.45
C PRO A 11 43.52 39.12 -34.77
N ALA A 12 42.39 38.64 -35.29
CA ALA A 12 41.06 38.86 -34.70
C ALA A 12 40.87 38.08 -33.38
N PRO A 13 40.05 38.56 -32.43
CA PRO A 13 39.80 37.85 -31.16
C PRO A 13 38.86 36.64 -31.34
N ASN A 14 39.16 35.54 -30.65
CA ASN A 14 38.34 34.32 -30.66
C ASN A 14 36.98 34.52 -29.95
N PRO A 15 35.90 33.85 -30.40
CA PRO A 15 34.58 33.97 -29.78
C PRO A 15 34.50 33.20 -28.45
N VAL A 16 33.92 33.85 -27.43
CA VAL A 16 33.66 33.27 -26.10
C VAL A 16 32.40 32.40 -26.16
N VAL A 17 32.55 31.09 -25.92
CA VAL A 17 31.42 30.15 -25.84
C VAL A 17 30.78 30.24 -24.44
N ALA A 18 29.49 30.60 -24.39
CA ALA A 18 28.71 30.65 -23.15
C ALA A 18 28.29 29.24 -22.67
N LYS A 19 28.47 28.97 -21.37
CA LYS A 19 28.11 27.69 -20.71
C LYS A 19 26.59 27.57 -20.50
N PRO A 20 25.94 26.44 -20.79
CA PRO A 20 24.50 26.29 -20.60
C PRO A 20 24.08 26.20 -19.12
N LYS A 21 22.97 26.88 -18.79
CA LYS A 21 22.36 26.96 -17.45
C LYS A 21 21.56 25.67 -17.12
N PRO A 22 21.65 25.11 -15.90
CA PRO A 22 20.86 23.94 -15.52
C PRO A 22 19.35 24.25 -15.45
N ALA A 23 18.53 23.34 -15.97
CA ALA A 23 17.06 23.47 -15.95
C ALA A 23 16.48 23.30 -14.53
N PRO A 24 15.37 23.98 -14.18
CA PRO A 24 14.71 23.82 -12.88
C PRO A 24 14.10 22.42 -12.71
N LYS A 25 14.32 21.78 -11.54
CA LYS A 25 13.66 20.51 -11.18
C LYS A 25 12.15 20.71 -10.97
N PRO A 26 11.31 19.76 -11.40
CA PRO A 26 9.87 19.81 -11.17
C PRO A 26 9.57 19.75 -9.66
N LYS A 27 8.72 20.67 -9.21
CA LYS A 27 8.23 20.77 -7.83
C LYS A 27 7.09 19.77 -7.67
N PHE A 28 7.30 18.71 -6.90
CA PHE A 28 6.26 17.74 -6.57
C PHE A 28 5.22 18.43 -5.66
N THR A 29 4.05 18.73 -6.21
CA THR A 29 2.86 19.07 -5.43
C THR A 29 2.24 17.78 -4.90
N PRO A 30 2.12 17.57 -3.58
CA PRO A 30 1.42 16.39 -3.06
C PRO A 30 -0.06 16.46 -3.47
N THR A 31 -0.52 15.44 -4.18
CA THR A 31 -1.94 15.27 -4.53
C THR A 31 -2.75 15.13 -3.25
N PRO A 32 -3.92 15.80 -3.11
CA PRO A 32 -4.80 15.61 -1.97
C PRO A 32 -5.20 14.14 -1.87
N ALA A 33 -4.90 13.49 -0.75
CA ALA A 33 -5.35 12.13 -0.48
C ALA A 33 -6.87 12.14 -0.44
N THR A 34 -7.51 11.57 -1.47
CA THR A 34 -8.90 11.14 -1.39
C THR A 34 -9.06 10.31 -0.12
N SER A 35 -10.12 10.58 0.66
CA SER A 35 -10.45 9.86 1.90
C SER A 35 -10.62 8.37 1.63
N SER A 36 -9.51 7.64 1.53
CA SER A 36 -9.49 6.20 1.41
C SER A 36 -9.82 5.61 2.77
N ASN A 37 -10.66 4.58 2.79
CA ASN A 37 -10.94 3.84 4.01
C ASN A 37 -9.60 3.44 4.65
N PRO A 38 -9.35 3.78 5.94
CA PRO A 38 -8.05 3.57 6.57
C PRO A 38 -7.70 2.10 6.75
N ILE A 39 -8.65 1.20 6.49
CA ILE A 39 -8.50 -0.24 6.60
C ILE A 39 -9.05 -0.88 5.32
N THR A 40 -8.29 -1.78 4.73
CA THR A 40 -8.76 -2.60 3.59
C THR A 40 -8.82 -4.07 3.97
N ILE A 41 -9.76 -4.78 3.36
CA ILE A 41 -9.99 -6.20 3.56
C ILE A 41 -9.96 -6.86 2.18
N GLU A 42 -9.09 -7.85 2.03
CA GLU A 42 -8.91 -8.59 0.78
C GLU A 42 -9.03 -10.08 1.05
N GLN A 43 -10.01 -10.74 0.42
CA GLN A 43 -10.27 -12.17 0.57
C GLN A 43 -9.82 -12.92 -0.68
N LYS A 44 -8.99 -13.96 -0.50
CA LYS A 44 -8.49 -14.82 -1.58
C LYS A 44 -8.79 -16.29 -1.28
N MET A 45 -9.42 -16.98 -2.22
CA MET A 45 -9.50 -18.44 -2.18
C MET A 45 -8.11 -19.02 -2.42
N THR A 46 -7.64 -19.86 -1.49
CA THR A 46 -6.28 -20.43 -1.53
C THR A 46 -6.26 -21.90 -1.87
N THR A 47 -7.29 -22.65 -1.48
CA THR A 47 -7.41 -24.08 -1.76
C THR A 47 -8.88 -24.48 -1.71
N SER A 48 -9.22 -25.55 -2.42
CA SER A 48 -10.52 -26.21 -2.32
C SER A 48 -10.36 -27.72 -2.33
N TRP A 49 -11.21 -28.43 -1.60
CA TRP A 49 -11.22 -29.90 -1.59
C TRP A 49 -12.63 -30.45 -1.43
N ASN A 50 -12.84 -31.66 -1.94
CA ASN A 50 -14.07 -32.40 -1.76
C ASN A 50 -13.93 -33.39 -0.60
N THR A 51 -14.90 -33.41 0.31
CA THR A 51 -15.02 -34.47 1.31
C THR A 51 -16.49 -34.82 1.52
N LYS A 52 -16.80 -36.12 1.44
CA LYS A 52 -18.17 -36.67 1.60
C LYS A 52 -19.21 -35.95 0.73
N GLY A 53 -18.90 -35.68 -0.53
CA GLY A 53 -19.80 -35.04 -1.48
C GLY A 53 -20.02 -33.53 -1.25
N LYS A 54 -19.24 -32.88 -0.37
CA LYS A 54 -19.25 -31.42 -0.18
C LYS A 54 -17.91 -30.82 -0.55
N THR A 55 -17.95 -29.72 -1.31
CA THR A 55 -16.77 -28.89 -1.59
C THR A 55 -16.55 -27.92 -0.44
N TYR A 56 -15.32 -27.86 0.04
CA TYR A 56 -14.85 -26.89 1.03
C TYR A 56 -13.83 -25.97 0.39
N TYR A 57 -13.83 -24.73 0.85
CA TYR A 57 -12.94 -23.68 0.40
C TYR A 57 -12.19 -23.10 1.59
N ARG A 58 -10.86 -22.93 1.44
CA ARG A 58 -10.03 -22.17 2.37
C ARG A 58 -9.82 -20.77 1.81
N TYR A 59 -10.22 -19.78 2.59
CA TYR A 59 -9.99 -18.38 2.28
C TYR A 59 -8.91 -17.79 3.20
N SER A 60 -7.93 -17.13 2.59
CA SER A 60 -6.99 -16.24 3.25
C SER A 60 -7.54 -14.83 3.17
N THR A 61 -7.61 -14.13 4.29
CA THR A 61 -8.12 -12.75 4.36
C THR A 61 -7.06 -11.83 4.95
N ILE A 62 -6.66 -10.83 4.18
CA ILE A 62 -5.67 -9.84 4.58
C ILE A 62 -6.40 -8.57 5.00
N VAL A 63 -6.12 -8.12 6.22
CA VAL A 63 -6.61 -6.84 6.76
C VAL A 63 -5.43 -5.89 6.89
N THR A 64 -5.45 -4.80 6.13
CA THR A 64 -4.33 -3.86 6.03
C THR A 64 -4.69 -2.51 6.63
N ASN A 65 -3.84 -1.99 7.51
CA ASN A 65 -3.92 -0.61 7.98
C ASN A 65 -3.27 0.32 6.94
N LYS A 66 -4.09 1.00 6.13
CA LYS A 66 -3.64 2.00 5.14
C LYS A 66 -3.55 3.42 5.70
N SER A 67 -3.87 3.61 6.98
CA SER A 67 -3.71 4.91 7.63
C SER A 67 -2.24 5.23 7.94
N TYR A 68 -1.98 6.48 8.31
CA TYR A 68 -0.69 6.94 8.82
C TYR A 68 -0.52 6.74 10.34
N LYS A 69 -1.52 6.15 11.01
CA LYS A 69 -1.59 5.97 12.46
C LYS A 69 -1.53 4.51 12.85
N THR A 70 -1.26 4.23 14.12
CA THR A 70 -1.34 2.87 14.64
C THR A 70 -2.80 2.50 14.86
N LEU A 71 -3.23 1.38 14.28
CA LEU A 71 -4.57 0.85 14.43
C LEU A 71 -4.67 0.04 15.73
N LYS A 72 -5.64 0.38 16.58
CA LYS A 72 -5.94 -0.28 17.84
C LYS A 72 -7.41 -0.66 17.91
N ASP A 73 -7.74 -1.56 18.84
CA ASP A 73 -9.12 -1.93 19.17
C ASP A 73 -9.96 -2.31 17.95
N LEU A 74 -9.33 -2.96 16.97
CA LEU A 74 -9.98 -3.40 15.74
C LEU A 74 -11.10 -4.39 16.10
N LYS A 75 -12.30 -4.12 15.60
CA LYS A 75 -13.43 -5.03 15.60
C LYS A 75 -13.90 -5.26 14.18
N LEU A 76 -13.97 -6.53 13.81
CA LEU A 76 -14.51 -7.03 12.57
C LEU A 76 -15.87 -7.68 12.84
N SER A 77 -16.81 -7.44 11.94
CA SER A 77 -18.04 -8.21 11.82
C SER A 77 -17.86 -9.24 10.71
N ILE A 78 -18.15 -10.50 11.03
CA ILE A 78 -18.07 -11.62 10.08
C ILE A 78 -19.42 -12.33 10.08
N SER A 79 -20.11 -12.31 8.94
CA SER A 79 -21.39 -12.99 8.73
C SER A 79 -21.31 -14.02 7.60
N LYS A 80 -22.30 -14.93 7.55
CA LYS A 80 -22.35 -16.06 6.61
C LYS A 80 -21.12 -16.98 6.69
N LEU A 81 -20.48 -17.04 7.86
CA LEU A 81 -19.41 -17.98 8.16
C LEU A 81 -19.98 -19.18 8.93
N TYR A 82 -19.81 -20.38 8.39
CA TYR A 82 -20.38 -21.62 8.94
C TYR A 82 -19.32 -22.66 9.30
N GLY A 83 -18.05 -22.26 9.34
CA GLY A 83 -16.94 -23.17 9.62
C GLY A 83 -15.84 -22.52 10.44
N PRO A 84 -14.73 -23.22 10.65
CA PRO A 84 -13.69 -22.78 11.56
C PRO A 84 -12.93 -21.56 11.00
N LEU A 85 -12.44 -20.74 11.93
CA LEU A 85 -11.65 -19.55 11.67
C LEU A 85 -10.45 -19.51 12.60
N TRP A 86 -9.31 -19.06 12.06
CA TRP A 86 -8.04 -18.90 12.77
C TRP A 86 -7.42 -17.54 12.47
N GLY A 87 -6.58 -17.03 13.39
CA GLY A 87 -5.85 -15.78 13.20
C GLY A 87 -6.55 -14.53 13.75
N LEU A 88 -7.71 -14.68 14.40
CA LEU A 88 -8.41 -13.60 15.12
C LEU A 88 -8.82 -14.07 16.51
N SER A 89 -9.07 -13.12 17.40
CA SER A 89 -9.68 -13.39 18.72
C SER A 89 -11.15 -12.98 18.69
N LYS A 90 -12.04 -13.88 19.13
CA LYS A 90 -13.48 -13.57 19.22
C LYS A 90 -13.78 -12.87 20.54
N SER A 91 -14.52 -11.76 20.49
CA SER A 91 -15.05 -11.05 21.66
C SER A 91 -16.51 -10.69 21.41
N GLY A 92 -17.41 -11.36 22.12
CA GLY A 92 -18.85 -11.31 21.87
C GLY A 92 -19.19 -11.63 20.41
N ASN A 93 -19.85 -10.69 19.73
CA ASN A 93 -20.26 -10.82 18.33
C ASN A 93 -19.20 -10.32 17.33
N SER A 94 -18.04 -9.88 17.82
CA SER A 94 -16.98 -9.29 17.00
C SER A 94 -15.69 -10.12 17.03
N TYR A 95 -14.82 -9.86 16.06
CA TYR A 95 -13.48 -10.45 15.99
C TYR A 95 -12.44 -9.34 15.99
N GLY A 96 -11.43 -9.45 16.84
CA GLY A 96 -10.31 -8.51 16.90
C GLY A 96 -8.98 -9.18 16.57
N PHE A 97 -7.90 -8.48 16.92
CA PHE A 97 -6.54 -8.99 16.73
C PHE A 97 -6.34 -10.37 17.39
N PRO A 98 -5.43 -11.20 16.87
CA PRO A 98 -5.01 -12.41 17.56
C PRO A 98 -4.39 -12.06 18.92
N THR A 99 -4.44 -12.98 19.88
CA THR A 99 -4.09 -12.71 21.30
C THR A 99 -2.66 -12.22 21.54
N TRP A 100 -1.75 -12.44 20.60
CA TRP A 100 -0.36 -11.98 20.65
C TRP A 100 -0.15 -10.57 20.08
N LEU A 101 -1.19 -9.96 19.47
CA LEU A 101 -1.10 -8.65 18.84
C LEU A 101 -2.14 -7.69 19.43
N ASN A 102 -1.70 -6.53 19.92
CA ASN A 102 -2.59 -5.53 20.50
C ASN A 102 -2.85 -4.33 19.56
N SER A 103 -2.04 -4.18 18.51
CA SER A 103 -2.12 -3.06 17.58
C SER A 103 -1.46 -3.38 16.26
N LEU A 104 -1.90 -2.72 15.19
CA LEU A 104 -1.36 -2.86 13.85
C LEU A 104 -0.76 -1.53 13.35
N PRO A 105 0.58 -1.43 13.19
CA PRO A 105 1.23 -0.21 12.72
C PRO A 105 0.78 0.21 11.31
N ALA A 106 1.04 1.46 10.94
CA ALA A 106 0.77 2.00 9.62
C ALA A 106 1.43 1.15 8.51
N GLY A 107 0.68 0.86 7.45
CA GLY A 107 1.13 0.06 6.31
C GLY A 107 1.33 -1.44 6.59
N LYS A 108 0.99 -1.91 7.80
CA LYS A 108 1.09 -3.33 8.16
C LYS A 108 -0.26 -4.03 7.98
N SER A 109 -0.18 -5.36 7.89
CA SER A 109 -1.33 -6.23 7.70
C SER A 109 -1.34 -7.37 8.71
N ILE A 110 -2.54 -7.86 9.00
CA ILE A 110 -2.75 -9.18 9.61
C ILE A 110 -3.42 -10.09 8.59
N GLU A 111 -3.20 -11.39 8.74
CA GLU A 111 -3.90 -12.40 7.96
C GLU A 111 -4.71 -13.28 8.91
N PHE A 112 -5.94 -13.60 8.50
CA PHE A 112 -6.72 -14.65 9.12
C PHE A 112 -7.28 -15.59 8.05
N VAL A 113 -7.62 -16.80 8.48
CA VAL A 113 -8.01 -17.89 7.59
C VAL A 113 -9.32 -18.47 8.08
N TYR A 114 -10.21 -18.79 7.14
CA TYR A 114 -11.40 -19.56 7.46
C TYR A 114 -11.69 -20.61 6.39
N ILE A 115 -12.44 -21.63 6.78
CA ILE A 115 -12.88 -22.72 5.92
C ILE A 115 -14.39 -22.82 6.00
N HIS A 116 -15.07 -22.89 4.85
CA HIS A 116 -16.48 -23.25 4.78
C HIS A 116 -16.87 -23.75 3.38
N SER A 117 -18.11 -24.22 3.22
CA SER A 117 -18.61 -24.85 1.99
C SER A 117 -19.54 -23.95 1.16
N THR A 118 -19.35 -22.63 1.22
CA THR A 118 -20.20 -21.64 0.54
C THR A 118 -19.34 -20.57 -0.15
N SER A 119 -19.99 -19.58 -0.77
CA SER A 119 -19.33 -18.32 -1.19
C SER A 119 -18.62 -17.66 0.00
N PRO A 120 -17.62 -16.78 -0.26
CA PRO A 120 -16.87 -16.10 0.80
C PRO A 120 -17.78 -15.49 1.87
N ALA A 121 -17.34 -15.52 3.13
CA ALA A 121 -18.04 -14.87 4.23
C ALA A 121 -18.04 -13.35 4.02
N ASP A 122 -19.07 -12.66 4.52
CA ASP A 122 -19.07 -11.20 4.50
C ASP A 122 -18.19 -10.71 5.66
N VAL A 123 -17.15 -9.93 5.34
CA VAL A 123 -16.22 -9.38 6.33
C VAL A 123 -16.25 -7.86 6.24
N SER A 124 -16.48 -7.20 7.37
CA SER A 124 -16.50 -5.74 7.45
C SER A 124 -15.86 -5.23 8.74
N VAL A 125 -15.38 -3.99 8.72
CA VAL A 125 -14.92 -3.30 9.92
C VAL A 125 -16.14 -2.75 10.67
N SER A 126 -16.30 -3.12 11.94
CA SER A 126 -17.37 -2.58 12.79
C SER A 126 -16.90 -1.39 13.63
N SER A 127 -15.68 -1.44 14.18
CA SER A 127 -15.08 -0.30 14.90
C SER A 127 -13.56 -0.42 14.98
N TYR A 128 -12.88 0.70 15.24
CA TYR A 128 -11.44 0.74 15.50
C TYR A 128 -11.03 2.08 16.14
N ASN A 129 -9.79 2.16 16.61
CA ASN A 129 -9.13 3.39 17.05
C ASN A 129 -7.85 3.64 16.25
N LEU A 130 -7.57 4.90 15.90
CA LEU A 130 -6.31 5.33 15.27
C LEU A 130 -5.55 6.24 16.24
N ALA A 131 -4.38 5.78 16.70
CA ALA A 131 -3.48 6.50 17.59
C ALA A 131 -2.28 7.07 16.82
#